data_AF-A0A9D8XRF8-F1
#
_entry.id   AF-A0A9D8XRF8-F1
#
_cell.length_a   1.000
_cell.length_b   1.000
_cell.length_c   1.000
_cell.angle_alpha   90.00
_cell.angle_beta   90.00
_cell.angle_gamma   90.00
#
_symmetry.space_group_name_H-M   'P 1'
#
loop_
_entity.id
_entity.type
_entity.pdbx_description
1 polymer ?
#
loop_
_entity_poly.entity_id
_entity_poly.type
_entity_poly.pdbx_seq_one_letter_code
_entity_poly.pdbx_strand_id
1 'polypeptide(L)'
;RERDKILGYSTRGIHKDDIDILLGEFPLKKVGSQGQNKSCLVAMKLAQAEFLKEKSHQAPLLLRDDLFDKLDDERVANIVRLVSQENFGQIFISDTQLSHLEKILQSLAGDHRVFLVENGQISHYQA
;
A
#
# COMPACT_ATOMS: atom_id res chain seq x y z
N ARG A 1 -2.79 31.22 23.30
CA ARG A 1 -4.12 31.68 23.77
C ARG A 1 -4.52 33.01 23.16
N GLU A 2 -3.77 34.11 23.36
CA GLU A 2 -4.00 35.38 22.60
C GLU A 2 -4.01 35.14 21.09
N ARG A 3 -2.98 34.45 20.58
CA ARG A 3 -2.86 34.06 19.17
C ARG A 3 -4.04 33.22 18.66
N ASP A 4 -4.47 32.22 19.44
CA ASP A 4 -5.61 31.34 19.11
C ASP A 4 -6.93 32.12 19.09
N LYS A 5 -7.11 33.11 19.98
CA LYS A 5 -8.27 34.01 19.98
C LYS A 5 -8.31 34.89 18.73
N ILE A 6 -7.16 35.39 18.28
CA ILE A 6 -7.05 36.18 17.04
C ILE A 6 -7.32 35.31 15.81
N LEU A 7 -6.80 34.08 15.78
CA LEU A 7 -6.91 33.18 14.63
C LEU A 7 -8.23 32.40 14.57
N GLY A 8 -8.97 32.30 15.69
CA GLY A 8 -10.24 31.58 15.76
C GLY A 8 -10.12 30.05 15.81
N TYR A 9 -8.91 29.48 15.93
CA TYR A 9 -8.68 28.04 16.05
C TYR A 9 -7.49 27.71 16.96
N SER A 10 -7.50 26.49 17.51
CA SER A 10 -6.43 25.98 18.38
C SER A 10 -5.14 25.78 17.59
N THR A 11 -4.10 26.51 18.00
CA THR A 11 -2.77 26.52 17.37
C THR A 11 -1.81 25.49 17.95
N ARG A 12 -2.18 24.81 19.05
CA ARG A 12 -1.39 23.78 19.73
C ARG A 12 -2.25 22.57 20.03
N GLY A 13 -1.68 21.38 19.93
CA GLY A 13 -2.33 20.08 20.18
C GLY A 13 -1.88 19.04 19.16
N ILE A 14 -2.16 17.76 19.41
CA ILE A 14 -1.74 16.61 18.57
C ILE A 14 -2.19 16.72 17.10
N HIS A 15 -3.23 17.50 16.82
CA HIS A 15 -3.70 17.81 15.46
C HIS A 15 -2.76 18.72 14.67
N LYS A 16 -1.71 19.25 15.30
CA LYS A 16 -0.64 20.04 14.68
C LYS A 16 0.68 19.27 14.59
N ASP A 17 0.76 18.06 15.14
CA ASP A 17 1.95 17.23 15.01
C ASP A 17 2.04 16.68 13.58
N ASP A 18 3.26 16.50 13.09
CA ASP A 18 3.53 15.97 11.74
C ASP A 18 4.47 14.75 11.87
N ILE A 19 4.36 13.82 10.92
CA ILE A 19 5.23 12.65 10.86
C ILE A 19 6.26 12.90 9.76
N ASP A 20 7.47 13.21 10.18
CA ASP A 20 8.59 13.34 9.24
C ASP A 20 9.12 11.96 8.83
N ILE A 21 9.12 11.73 7.52
CA ILE A 21 9.69 10.53 6.90
C ILE A 21 11.02 10.92 6.27
N LEU A 22 12.08 10.23 6.67
CA LEU A 22 13.44 10.49 6.19
C LEU A 22 13.91 9.35 5.29
N LEU A 23 14.69 9.71 4.26
CA LEU A 23 15.50 8.79 3.48
C LEU A 23 16.97 9.10 3.75
N GLY A 24 17.58 8.30 4.63
CA GLY A 24 18.83 8.69 5.27
C GLY A 24 18.59 9.92 6.16
N GLU A 25 19.33 11.00 5.93
CA GLU A 25 19.18 12.25 6.67
C GLU A 25 18.24 13.25 6.00
N PHE A 26 17.70 12.93 4.82
CA PHE A 26 16.93 13.89 4.01
C PHE A 26 15.42 13.67 4.12
N PRO A 27 14.61 14.74 4.26
CA PRO A 27 13.15 14.62 4.26
C PRO A 27 12.61 14.11 2.92
N LEU A 28 12.03 12.91 2.91
CA LEU A 28 11.58 12.23 1.69
C LEU A 28 10.55 13.08 0.93
N LYS A 29 9.63 13.74 1.64
CA LYS A 29 8.60 14.62 1.05
C LYS A 29 9.19 15.78 0.23
N LYS A 30 10.41 16.21 0.53
CA LYS A 30 11.06 17.35 -0.13
C LYS A 30 11.97 16.93 -1.29
N VAL A 31 12.70 15.82 -1.14
CA VAL A 31 13.76 15.42 -2.09
C VAL A 31 13.49 14.11 -2.82
N GLY A 32 12.52 13.33 -2.35
CA GLY A 32 12.22 12.02 -2.92
C GLY A 32 11.62 12.12 -4.31
N SER A 33 12.06 11.26 -5.21
CA SER A 33 11.41 11.08 -6.51
C SER A 33 9.99 10.55 -6.34
N GLN A 34 9.16 10.67 -7.37
CA GLN A 34 7.79 10.14 -7.34
C GLN A 34 7.75 8.64 -7.01
N GLY A 35 8.66 7.86 -7.59
CA GLY A 35 8.78 6.42 -7.31
C GLY A 35 9.16 6.15 -5.85
N GLN A 36 10.13 6.90 -5.29
CA GLN A 36 10.52 6.75 -3.89
C GLN A 36 9.39 7.09 -2.92
N ASN A 37 8.63 8.17 -3.18
CA ASN A 37 7.46 8.53 -2.39
C ASN A 37 6.39 7.42 -2.44
N LYS A 38 6.12 6.85 -3.62
CA LYS A 38 5.17 5.73 -3.76
C LYS A 38 5.65 4.48 -3.02
N SER A 39 6.92 4.09 -3.18
CA SER A 39 7.49 2.94 -2.47
C SER A 39 7.44 3.11 -0.96
N CYS A 40 7.73 4.31 -0.45
CA CYS A 40 7.60 4.60 0.98
C CYS A 40 6.14 4.49 1.45
N LEU A 41 5.18 5.04 0.69
CA LEU A 41 3.76 4.91 1.02
C LEU A 41 3.34 3.44 1.12
N VAL A 42 3.78 2.58 0.19
CA VAL A 42 3.51 1.15 0.26
C VAL A 42 4.13 0.54 1.50
N ALA A 43 5.41 0.81 1.79
CA ALA A 43 6.09 0.30 2.98
C ALA A 43 5.36 0.72 4.28
N MET A 44 4.88 1.96 4.36
CA MET A 44 4.08 2.42 5.50
C MET A 44 2.77 1.66 5.66
N LYS A 45 2.08 1.34 4.56
CA LYS A 45 0.83 0.56 4.60
C LYS A 45 1.08 -0.89 5.03
N LEU A 46 2.19 -1.48 4.58
CA LEU A 46 2.61 -2.81 5.03
C LEU A 46 2.98 -2.81 6.52
N ALA A 47 3.76 -1.83 6.98
CA ALA A 47 4.09 -1.65 8.40
C ALA A 47 2.83 -1.42 9.26
N GLN A 48 1.85 -0.67 8.75
CA GLN A 48 0.56 -0.50 9.41
C GLN A 48 -0.20 -1.83 9.52
N ALA A 49 -0.20 -2.66 8.47
CA ALA A 49 -0.86 -3.96 8.49
C ALA A 49 -0.20 -4.92 9.51
N GLU A 50 1.13 -4.93 9.56
CA GLU A 50 1.89 -5.70 10.55
C GLU A 50 1.60 -5.22 11.98
N PHE A 51 1.64 -3.91 12.22
CA PHE A 51 1.28 -3.33 13.51
C PHE A 51 -0.14 -3.69 13.95
N LEU A 52 -1.11 -3.63 13.03
CA LEU A 52 -2.49 -4.02 13.33
C LEU A 52 -2.59 -5.49 13.69
N LYS A 53 -1.88 -6.38 12.96
CA LYS A 53 -1.82 -7.80 13.26
C LYS A 53 -1.24 -8.06 14.65
N GLU A 54 -0.16 -7.39 15.02
CA GLU A 54 0.44 -7.52 16.36
C GLU A 54 -0.51 -7.08 17.48
N LYS A 55 -1.29 -6.02 17.26
CA LYS A 55 -2.21 -5.48 18.27
C LYS A 55 -3.53 -6.22 18.38
N SER A 56 -4.07 -6.72 17.26
CA SER A 56 -5.36 -7.41 17.22
C SER A 56 -5.25 -8.93 17.27
N HIS A 57 -4.03 -9.49 17.11
CA HIS A 57 -3.76 -10.90 16.87
C HIS A 57 -4.48 -11.48 15.63
N GLN A 58 -4.95 -10.61 14.73
CA GLN A 58 -5.65 -10.98 13.49
C GLN A 58 -5.01 -10.28 12.31
N ALA A 59 -4.64 -11.04 11.28
CA ALA A 59 -4.10 -10.48 10.06
C ALA A 59 -5.20 -9.65 9.34
N PRO A 60 -4.95 -8.38 9.00
CA PRO A 60 -5.94 -7.57 8.30
C PRO A 60 -6.12 -8.03 6.84
N LEU A 61 -7.29 -7.75 6.28
CA LEU A 61 -7.54 -7.88 4.84
C LEU A 61 -6.90 -6.70 4.10
N LEU A 62 -5.93 -6.96 3.22
CA LEU A 62 -5.30 -5.91 2.45
C LEU A 62 -6.03 -5.71 1.12
N LEU A 63 -6.50 -4.49 0.86
CA LEU A 63 -7.10 -4.10 -0.40
C LEU A 63 -6.15 -3.15 -1.12
N ARG A 64 -5.74 -3.49 -2.34
CA ARG A 64 -4.92 -2.63 -3.17
C ARG A 64 -5.59 -2.40 -4.52
N ASP A 65 -6.00 -1.15 -4.73
CA ASP A 65 -6.49 -0.70 -6.01
C ASP A 65 -5.34 -0.22 -6.90
N ASP A 66 -5.40 -0.56 -8.18
CA ASP A 66 -4.48 -0.13 -9.24
C ASP A 66 -3.00 -0.34 -8.87
N LEU A 67 -2.60 -1.61 -8.77
CA LEU A 67 -1.26 -2.00 -8.32
C LEU A 67 -0.16 -1.51 -9.27
N PHE A 68 -0.42 -1.48 -10.59
CA PHE A 68 0.56 -1.08 -11.60
C PHE A 68 0.61 0.42 -11.92
N ASP A 69 -0.29 1.28 -11.42
CA ASP A 69 -0.20 2.72 -11.71
C ASP A 69 1.14 3.31 -11.20
N LYS A 70 2.02 3.65 -12.13
CA LYS A 70 3.34 4.31 -11.95
C LYS A 70 4.32 3.54 -11.06
N LEU A 71 4.18 2.22 -10.94
CA LEU A 71 5.22 1.34 -10.40
C LEU A 71 5.76 0.49 -11.55
N ASP A 72 7.07 0.30 -11.59
CA ASP A 72 7.70 -0.63 -12.51
C ASP A 72 7.47 -2.09 -12.07
N ASP A 73 7.63 -3.01 -13.01
CA ASP A 73 7.40 -4.45 -12.81
C ASP A 73 8.22 -5.03 -11.65
N GLU A 74 9.46 -4.55 -11.45
CA GLU A 74 10.34 -5.01 -10.38
C GLU A 74 9.79 -4.62 -9.01
N ARG A 75 9.35 -3.37 -8.84
CA ARG A 75 8.72 -2.90 -7.60
C ARG A 75 7.44 -3.67 -7.30
N VAL A 76 6.60 -3.93 -8.30
CA VAL A 76 5.37 -4.69 -8.06
C VAL A 76 5.67 -6.13 -7.67
N ALA A 77 6.60 -6.80 -8.36
CA ALA A 77 7.05 -8.13 -7.98
C ALA A 77 7.57 -8.18 -6.54
N ASN A 78 8.33 -7.17 -6.11
CA ASN A 78 8.83 -7.07 -4.73
C ASN A 78 7.70 -6.89 -3.71
N ILE A 79 6.72 -6.03 -3.99
CA ILE A 79 5.54 -5.85 -3.12
C ILE A 79 4.79 -7.17 -2.99
N VAL A 80 4.50 -7.80 -4.12
CA VAL A 80 3.76 -9.06 -4.19
C VAL A 80 4.50 -10.17 -3.44
N ARG A 81 5.83 -10.27 -3.62
CA ARG A 81 6.67 -11.20 -2.85
C ARG A 81 6.64 -10.94 -1.35
N LEU A 82 6.71 -9.68 -0.90
CA LEU A 82 6.67 -9.33 0.52
C LEU A 82 5.34 -9.76 1.16
N VAL A 83 4.24 -9.54 0.44
CA VAL A 83 2.91 -9.82 0.97
C VAL A 83 2.45 -11.27 0.78
N SER A 84 3.16 -12.05 -0.04
CA SER A 84 2.93 -13.51 -0.16
C SER A 84 3.73 -14.34 0.84
N GLN A 85 4.57 -13.72 1.67
CA GLN A 85 5.19 -14.41 2.80
C GLN A 85 4.11 -14.78 3.82
N GLU A 86 4.23 -15.96 4.46
CA GLU A 86 3.22 -16.60 5.34
C GLU A 86 2.65 -15.73 6.47
N ASN A 87 3.24 -14.56 6.71
CA ASN A 87 2.82 -13.62 7.73
C ASN A 87 1.79 -12.59 7.27
N PHE A 88 1.60 -12.37 5.98
CA PHE A 88 0.58 -11.47 5.47
C PHE A 88 -0.73 -12.22 5.24
N GLY A 89 -1.84 -11.64 5.69
CA GLY A 89 -3.17 -12.26 5.58
C GLY A 89 -3.70 -12.32 4.15
N GLN A 90 -5.01 -12.33 3.99
CA GLN A 90 -5.63 -12.31 2.66
C GLN A 90 -5.47 -10.93 1.97
N ILE A 91 -5.29 -10.94 0.65
CA ILE A 91 -5.05 -9.75 -0.17
C ILE A 91 -5.94 -9.76 -1.39
N PHE A 92 -6.53 -8.61 -1.70
CA PHE A 92 -7.21 -8.34 -2.96
C PHE A 92 -6.47 -7.25 -3.72
N ILE A 93 -6.21 -7.54 -5.00
CA ILE A 93 -5.57 -6.62 -5.93
C ILE A 93 -6.54 -6.42 -7.10
N SER A 94 -6.82 -5.17 -7.45
CA SER A 94 -7.47 -4.81 -8.72
C SER A 94 -6.46 -4.21 -9.68
N ASP A 95 -6.59 -4.59 -10.95
CA ASP A 95 -5.79 -4.03 -12.04
C ASP A 95 -6.53 -4.13 -13.38
N THR A 96 -6.06 -3.38 -14.36
CA THR A 96 -6.56 -3.36 -15.75
C THR A 96 -5.67 -4.14 -16.72
N GLN A 97 -4.46 -4.54 -16.32
CA GLN A 97 -3.48 -5.23 -17.17
C GLN A 97 -3.30 -6.70 -16.77
N LEU A 98 -4.12 -7.57 -17.36
CA LEU A 98 -4.12 -9.01 -17.09
C LEU A 98 -2.75 -9.68 -17.36
N SER A 99 -2.11 -9.35 -18.47
CA SER A 99 -0.84 -9.97 -18.88
C SER A 99 0.32 -9.70 -17.92
N HIS A 100 0.30 -8.57 -17.22
CA HIS A 100 1.31 -8.22 -16.22
C HIS A 100 1.05 -8.96 -14.90
N LEU A 101 -0.22 -9.02 -14.51
CA LEU A 101 -0.66 -9.78 -13.35
C LEU A 101 -0.27 -11.26 -13.49
N GLU A 102 -0.52 -11.88 -14.65
CA GLU A 102 -0.15 -13.27 -14.92
C GLU A 102 1.35 -13.55 -14.72
N LYS A 103 2.23 -12.69 -15.26
CA LYS A 103 3.69 -12.85 -15.09
C LYS A 103 4.12 -12.83 -13.63
N ILE A 104 3.51 -11.95 -12.84
CA ILE A 104 3.84 -11.82 -11.42
C ILE A 104 3.28 -13.00 -10.64
N LEU A 105 2.04 -13.42 -10.92
CA LEU A 105 1.43 -14.60 -10.30
C LEU A 105 2.17 -15.90 -10.64
N GLN A 106 2.74 -16.03 -11.85
CA GLN A 106 3.60 -17.17 -12.19
C GLN A 106 4.87 -17.25 -11.35
N SER A 107 5.40 -16.11 -10.90
CA SER A 107 6.58 -16.04 -10.05
C SER A 107 6.28 -16.26 -8.56
N LEU A 108 5.01 -16.26 -8.18
CA LEU A 108 4.56 -16.44 -6.81
C LEU A 108 4.41 -17.90 -6.45
N ALA A 109 5.02 -18.30 -5.34
CA ALA A 109 4.69 -19.54 -4.67
C ALA A 109 3.47 -19.28 -3.76
N GLY A 110 2.28 -19.73 -4.17
CA GLY A 110 1.07 -19.64 -3.34
C GLY A 110 -0.23 -19.77 -4.10
N ASP A 111 -1.29 -20.12 -3.38
CA ASP A 111 -2.65 -20.17 -3.90
C ASP A 111 -3.13 -18.76 -4.24
N HIS A 112 -3.51 -18.55 -5.49
CA HIS A 112 -4.11 -17.31 -5.97
C HIS A 112 -5.34 -17.60 -6.81
N ARG A 113 -6.23 -16.62 -6.91
CA ARG A 113 -7.42 -16.68 -7.77
C ARG A 113 -7.57 -15.36 -8.50
N VAL A 114 -7.87 -15.46 -9.78
CA VAL A 114 -8.06 -14.30 -10.64
C VAL A 114 -9.54 -14.23 -11.01
N PHE A 115 -10.09 -13.02 -10.94
CA PHE A 115 -11.47 -12.75 -11.28
C PHE A 115 -11.51 -11.63 -12.32
N LEU A 116 -12.29 -11.83 -13.38
CA LEU A 116 -12.59 -10.78 -14.35
C LEU A 116 -13.84 -10.04 -13.91
N VAL A 117 -13.82 -8.72 -14.04
CA VAL A 117 -14.95 -7.84 -13.73
C VAL A 117 -15.33 -7.05 -14.97
N GLU A 118 -16.49 -7.36 -15.54
CA GLU A 118 -17.01 -6.72 -16.75
C GLU A 118 -18.47 -6.32 -16.55
N ASN A 119 -18.81 -5.04 -16.80
CA ASN A 119 -20.18 -4.51 -16.63
C ASN A 119 -20.79 -4.81 -15.24
N GLY A 120 -19.97 -4.82 -14.19
CA GLY A 120 -20.40 -5.13 -12.82
C GLY A 120 -20.64 -6.61 -12.54
N GLN A 121 -20.35 -7.51 -13.48
CA GLN A 121 -20.39 -8.96 -13.29
C GLN A 121 -18.99 -9.51 -13.03
N ILE A 122 -18.90 -10.48 -12.11
CA ILE A 122 -17.64 -11.12 -11.72
C ILE A 122 -17.64 -12.55 -12.25
N SER A 123 -16.60 -12.93 -13.00
CA SER A 123 -16.39 -14.30 -13.48
C SER A 123 -15.02 -14.82 -13.04
N HIS A 124 -14.91 -16.13 -12.83
CA HIS A 124 -13.63 -16.75 -12.50
C HIS A 124 -12.77 -16.79 -13.77
N TYR A 125 -11.56 -16.23 -13.69
CA TYR A 125 -10.59 -16.36 -14.76
C TYR A 125 -9.86 -17.70 -14.60
N GLN A 126 -9.97 -18.57 -15.59
CA GLN A 126 -9.21 -19.82 -15.65
C GLN A 126 -8.04 -19.57 -16.61
N ALA A 127 -6.84 -19.49 -16.06
CA ALA A 127 -5.60 -19.42 -16.82
C ALA A 127 -5.23 -20.80 -17.41
#